data_AF-A0A3L8PTZ5-F1
#
_entry.id   AF-A0A3L8PTZ5-F1
#
_cell.length_a   1.000
_cell.length_b   1.000
_cell.length_c   1.000
_cell.angle_alpha   90.00
_cell.angle_beta   90.00
_cell.angle_gamma   90.00
#
_symmetry.space_group_name_H-M   'P 1'
#
loop_
_entity.id
_entity.type
_entity.pdbx_description
1 polymer ?
#
loop_
_entity_poly.entity_id
_entity_poly.type
_entity_poly.pdbx_seq_one_letter_code
_entity_poly.pdbx_strand_id
1 'polypeptide(L)'
;MIKPTSTSPEKDSYETNESVLFTKITRELNTLKVNKKQQLHNTPPVGLEQFNTLYAQKGNVDTLMVIREVNAILYSEQSTFQVSTASSPNEKIGKVTGCNPNPQHQDLMILALIERLRLFQCNEMLPSESIDKLKQLIGCLGQISQDMIPDEFRLEFPLVTLLSLKWSPLPDVPHGSTLDGPIEFGEFYLNVIYFLKNCLGLHQIFSKRFAQELLNCLKDFPNTRLEIASGRAQLSASFRSVSSKFIVASDKSVPTATFDNFPVRKFDALKLIRAYGGEKPIYFTSEPTLELMDSLCAEALKQQEPIIVVTIGALLKSVLSKYKRNLVVLELNIPDYLQLKDNAGVQLLFFNHNKDQLKSCKEKLPRRYLRFPSQAEYC
;
A
#
# COMPACT_ATOMS: atom_id res chain seq x y z
N MET A 1 -28.40 33.63 -33.51
CA MET A 1 -28.59 33.52 -32.05
C MET A 1 -28.67 32.04 -31.70
N ILE A 2 -27.56 31.46 -31.23
CA ILE A 2 -27.49 30.05 -30.80
C ILE A 2 -27.38 30.09 -29.28
N LYS A 3 -28.36 29.51 -28.58
CA LYS A 3 -28.33 29.36 -27.13
C LYS A 3 -27.23 28.33 -26.76
N PRO A 4 -26.37 28.62 -25.78
CA PRO A 4 -25.47 27.61 -25.26
C PRO A 4 -26.25 26.69 -24.31
N THR A 5 -26.28 25.39 -24.65
CA THR A 5 -26.70 24.33 -23.76
C THR A 5 -25.62 24.14 -22.68
N SER A 6 -25.97 24.49 -21.45
CA SER A 6 -25.17 24.19 -20.27
C SER A 6 -25.25 22.69 -19.96
N THR A 7 -24.21 21.94 -20.31
CA THR A 7 -24.01 20.60 -19.74
C THR A 7 -23.40 20.78 -18.35
N SER A 8 -24.15 20.37 -17.32
CA SER A 8 -23.59 20.19 -15.98
C SER A 8 -22.48 19.13 -16.04
N PRO A 9 -21.36 19.29 -15.32
CA PRO A 9 -20.37 18.24 -15.22
C PRO A 9 -21.01 17.05 -14.49
N GLU A 10 -21.08 15.91 -15.19
CA GLU A 10 -21.39 14.61 -14.58
C GLU A 10 -20.44 14.41 -13.39
N LYS A 11 -21.02 14.31 -12.19
CA LYS A 11 -20.31 13.78 -11.04
C LYS A 11 -20.14 12.28 -11.30
N ASP A 12 -19.04 11.92 -11.95
CA ASP A 12 -18.59 10.54 -11.99
C ASP A 12 -18.19 10.11 -10.57
N SER A 13 -19.15 9.60 -9.80
CA SER A 13 -18.86 8.82 -8.61
C SER A 13 -18.31 7.47 -9.07
N TYR A 14 -17.01 7.41 -9.34
CA TYR A 14 -16.31 6.15 -9.51
C TYR A 14 -16.33 5.42 -8.16
N GLU A 15 -17.36 4.61 -7.91
CA GLU A 15 -17.21 3.50 -6.98
C GLU A 15 -16.07 2.64 -7.51
N THR A 16 -14.97 2.56 -6.76
CA THR A 16 -13.85 1.73 -7.13
C THR A 16 -14.30 0.27 -7.21
N ASN A 17 -13.68 -0.53 -8.08
CA ASN A 17 -13.93 -1.98 -8.12
C ASN A 17 -13.73 -2.63 -6.74
N GLU A 18 -12.88 -2.05 -5.90
CA GLU A 18 -12.73 -2.38 -4.49
C GLU A 18 -14.05 -2.19 -3.71
N SER A 19 -14.71 -1.04 -3.78
CA SER A 19 -15.96 -0.75 -3.03
C SER A 19 -17.09 -1.73 -3.38
N VAL A 20 -17.27 -2.04 -4.66
CA VAL A 20 -18.28 -2.99 -5.15
C VAL A 20 -17.96 -4.42 -4.69
N LEU A 21 -16.69 -4.80 -4.72
CA LEU A 21 -16.21 -6.10 -4.27
C LEU A 21 -16.35 -6.26 -2.75
N PHE A 22 -15.93 -5.26 -1.97
CA PHE A 22 -16.13 -5.22 -0.52
C PHE A 22 -17.61 -5.37 -0.18
N THR A 23 -18.49 -4.66 -0.88
CA THR A 23 -19.94 -4.75 -0.66
C THR A 23 -20.50 -6.13 -0.99
N LYS A 24 -20.00 -6.78 -2.04
CA LYS A 24 -20.44 -8.12 -2.45
C LYS A 24 -19.95 -9.20 -1.46
N ILE A 25 -18.69 -9.15 -1.06
CA ILE A 25 -18.10 -10.06 -0.06
C ILE A 25 -18.82 -9.88 1.29
N THR A 26 -18.98 -8.65 1.77
CA THR A 26 -19.71 -8.37 3.03
C THR A 26 -21.17 -8.85 2.99
N ARG A 27 -21.85 -8.75 1.84
CA ARG A 27 -23.22 -9.26 1.68
C ARG A 27 -23.29 -10.79 1.76
N GLU A 28 -22.40 -11.50 1.07
CA GLU A 28 -22.34 -12.98 1.11
C GLU A 28 -21.96 -13.48 2.51
N LEU A 29 -21.06 -12.78 3.20
CA LEU A 29 -20.60 -13.14 4.55
C LEU A 29 -21.64 -12.98 5.65
N ASN A 30 -22.51 -11.96 5.55
CA ASN A 30 -23.64 -11.83 6.48
C ASN A 30 -24.63 -13.00 6.42
N THR A 31 -24.56 -13.84 5.37
CA THR A 31 -25.43 -15.01 5.22
C THR A 31 -24.81 -16.32 5.73
N LEU A 32 -23.49 -16.37 5.93
CA LEU A 32 -22.76 -17.58 6.36
C LEU A 32 -22.58 -17.61 7.89
N LYS A 33 -23.55 -18.18 8.61
CA LYS A 33 -23.40 -18.53 10.03
C LYS A 33 -22.86 -19.97 10.17
N VAL A 34 -21.55 -20.13 10.31
CA VAL A 34 -20.95 -21.45 10.57
C VAL A 34 -20.78 -21.70 12.07
N ASN A 35 -21.47 -22.70 12.61
CA ASN A 35 -21.36 -23.21 13.99
C ASN A 35 -20.43 -24.43 14.04
N LYS A 36 -19.12 -24.27 14.26
CA LYS A 36 -18.23 -25.37 14.70
C LYS A 36 -17.11 -24.85 15.60
N LYS A 37 -17.17 -25.08 16.92
CA LYS A 37 -16.04 -24.73 17.81
C LYS A 37 -14.80 -25.54 17.41
N GLN A 38 -13.69 -24.87 17.11
CA GLN A 38 -12.37 -25.49 16.92
C GLN A 38 -11.38 -24.76 17.84
N GLN A 39 -10.75 -25.50 18.76
CA GLN A 39 -9.74 -24.91 19.66
C GLN A 39 -8.52 -24.47 18.84
N LEU A 40 -7.86 -23.36 19.23
CA LEU A 40 -6.55 -23.03 18.65
C LEU A 40 -5.59 -24.19 18.83
N HIS A 41 -4.80 -24.42 17.80
CA HIS A 41 -3.66 -25.31 17.90
C HIS A 41 -2.62 -24.70 18.85
N ASN A 42 -1.86 -25.54 19.53
CA ASN A 42 -0.84 -25.08 20.50
C ASN A 42 0.48 -24.62 19.84
N THR A 43 0.61 -24.80 18.52
CA THR A 43 1.80 -24.45 17.74
C THR A 43 1.39 -23.91 16.36
N PRO A 44 2.16 -23.00 15.74
CA PRO A 44 1.96 -22.58 14.35
C PRO A 44 2.20 -23.72 13.35
N PRO A 45 1.76 -23.59 12.08
CA PRO A 45 2.14 -24.51 11.01
C PRO A 45 3.65 -24.54 10.77
N VAL A 46 4.17 -25.65 10.23
CA VAL A 46 5.58 -25.78 9.85
C VAL A 46 5.96 -24.70 8.83
N GLY A 47 7.08 -24.01 9.06
CA GLY A 47 7.56 -22.85 8.32
C GLY A 47 7.13 -21.49 8.90
N LEU A 48 6.42 -21.48 10.02
CA LEU A 48 5.96 -20.28 10.74
C LEU A 48 6.35 -20.31 12.24
N GLU A 49 7.42 -21.03 12.57
CA GLU A 49 7.91 -21.25 13.94
C GLU A 49 8.31 -19.95 14.66
N GLN A 50 8.64 -18.90 13.91
CA GLN A 50 8.88 -17.56 14.45
C GLN A 50 7.70 -16.99 15.25
N PHE A 51 6.48 -17.54 15.10
CA PHE A 51 5.30 -17.15 15.85
C PHE A 51 5.00 -18.05 17.07
N ASN A 52 5.91 -18.96 17.45
CA ASN A 52 5.73 -19.83 18.63
C ASN A 52 5.41 -19.05 19.91
N THR A 53 6.09 -17.92 20.14
CA THR A 53 5.85 -17.07 21.32
C THR A 53 4.43 -16.49 21.33
N LEU A 54 3.91 -16.14 20.15
CA LEU A 54 2.56 -15.59 19.98
C LEU A 54 1.48 -16.62 20.37
N TYR A 55 1.69 -17.88 19.99
CA TYR A 55 0.86 -19.01 20.39
C TYR A 55 0.94 -19.30 21.89
N ALA A 56 2.14 -19.26 22.47
CA ALA A 56 2.34 -19.48 23.91
C ALA A 56 1.65 -18.41 24.76
N GLN A 57 1.59 -17.16 24.29
CA GLN A 57 0.96 -16.04 24.99
C GLN A 57 -0.58 -16.05 24.96
N LYS A 58 -1.20 -16.72 23.96
CA LYS A 58 -2.65 -16.68 23.71
C LYS A 58 -3.36 -18.00 24.06
N GLY A 59 -2.81 -18.77 25.01
CA GLY A 59 -3.30 -20.10 25.37
C GLY A 59 -4.83 -20.27 25.42
N ASN A 60 -5.33 -21.39 24.90
CA ASN A 60 -6.73 -21.85 24.92
C ASN A 60 -7.79 -20.87 24.36
N VAL A 61 -7.46 -19.99 23.42
CA VAL A 61 -8.48 -19.25 22.67
C VAL A 61 -9.05 -20.15 21.55
N ASP A 62 -10.33 -20.00 21.17
CA ASP A 62 -10.95 -20.74 20.06
C ASP A 62 -10.54 -20.11 18.71
N THR A 63 -10.06 -20.90 17.73
CA THR A 63 -9.58 -20.42 16.42
C THR A 63 -10.65 -19.59 15.72
N LEU A 64 -11.90 -20.07 15.75
CA LEU A 64 -13.00 -19.32 15.16
C LEU A 64 -13.32 -18.07 15.94
N MET A 65 -13.04 -18.02 17.25
CA MET A 65 -13.22 -16.79 18.02
C MET A 65 -12.22 -15.72 17.59
N VAL A 66 -10.93 -16.06 17.39
CA VAL A 66 -9.93 -15.10 16.89
C VAL A 66 -10.28 -14.62 15.48
N ILE A 67 -10.66 -15.52 14.58
CA ILE A 67 -11.09 -15.16 13.22
C ILE A 67 -12.36 -14.29 13.26
N ARG A 68 -13.34 -14.64 14.10
CA ARG A 68 -14.59 -13.88 14.25
C ARG A 68 -14.37 -12.52 14.91
N GLU A 69 -13.47 -12.42 15.88
CA GLU A 69 -13.14 -11.17 16.54
C GLU A 69 -12.47 -10.21 15.55
N VAL A 70 -11.51 -10.71 14.77
CA VAL A 70 -10.92 -9.96 13.66
C VAL A 70 -11.98 -9.56 12.64
N ASN A 71 -12.81 -10.49 12.17
CA ASN A 71 -13.90 -10.17 11.24
C ASN A 71 -14.88 -9.15 11.83
N ALA A 72 -15.23 -9.25 13.11
CA ALA A 72 -16.10 -8.29 13.77
C ALA A 72 -15.46 -6.90 13.87
N ILE A 73 -14.15 -6.81 14.11
CA ILE A 73 -13.40 -5.55 14.04
C ILE A 73 -13.48 -4.97 12.62
N LEU A 74 -13.23 -5.79 11.60
CA LEU A 74 -13.30 -5.38 10.19
C LEU A 74 -14.68 -4.83 9.82
N TYR A 75 -15.75 -5.55 10.18
CA TYR A 75 -17.12 -5.20 9.79
C TYR A 75 -17.70 -4.07 10.65
N SER A 76 -17.36 -3.99 11.93
CA SER A 76 -17.78 -2.88 12.79
C SER A 76 -17.13 -1.56 12.35
N GLU A 77 -15.84 -1.56 12.05
CA GLU A 77 -15.16 -0.35 11.56
C GLU A 77 -15.67 0.08 10.17
N GLN A 78 -15.98 -0.87 9.27
CA GLN A 78 -16.63 -0.55 7.99
C GLN A 78 -18.03 0.05 8.15
N SER A 79 -18.81 -0.38 9.15
CA SER A 79 -20.15 0.17 9.41
C SER A 79 -20.11 1.62 9.91
N THR A 80 -19.05 2.02 10.61
CA THR A 80 -18.79 3.44 10.96
C THR A 80 -18.32 4.30 9.78
N PHE A 81 -17.84 3.70 8.68
CA PHE A 81 -17.44 4.43 7.48
C PHE A 81 -18.61 4.77 6.52
N GLN A 82 -19.80 4.19 6.72
CA GLN A 82 -20.98 4.45 5.87
C GLN A 82 -21.81 5.70 6.24
N VAL A 83 -21.36 6.57 7.15
CA VAL A 83 -22.06 7.83 7.45
C VAL A 83 -21.13 9.04 7.33
N SER A 84 -21.00 9.54 6.10
CA SER A 84 -21.05 10.99 5.80
C SER A 84 -21.02 11.21 4.29
N THR A 85 -22.12 10.89 3.60
CA THR A 85 -22.49 11.60 2.37
C THR A 85 -22.96 13.00 2.76
N ALA A 86 -22.02 13.85 3.20
CA ALA A 86 -22.31 15.22 3.59
C ALA A 86 -22.72 16.01 2.35
N SER A 87 -24.03 16.29 2.24
CA SER A 87 -24.65 17.19 1.28
C SER A 87 -24.61 18.66 1.72
N SER A 88 -23.70 19.02 2.64
CA SER A 88 -23.56 20.38 3.17
C SER A 88 -22.11 20.88 3.07
N PRO A 89 -21.84 22.04 2.46
CA PRO A 89 -20.49 22.57 2.28
C PRO A 89 -19.85 23.16 3.56
N ASN A 90 -20.44 22.95 4.75
CA ASN A 90 -19.94 23.49 6.02
C ASN A 90 -19.71 22.46 7.13
N GLU A 91 -19.80 21.16 6.86
CA GLU A 91 -19.42 20.16 7.87
C GLU A 91 -17.90 19.94 7.87
N LYS A 92 -17.30 20.25 9.02
CA LYS A 92 -15.90 19.91 9.33
C LYS A 92 -15.72 18.42 9.08
N ILE A 93 -14.95 18.08 8.04
CA ILE A 93 -14.45 16.73 7.79
C ILE A 93 -13.85 16.23 9.10
N GLY A 94 -14.52 15.26 9.74
CA GLY A 94 -14.01 14.61 10.92
C GLY A 94 -12.62 14.09 10.61
N LYS A 95 -11.61 14.56 11.35
CA LYS A 95 -10.30 13.93 11.35
C LYS A 95 -10.54 12.47 11.70
N VAL A 96 -10.31 11.56 10.75
CA VAL A 96 -10.04 10.16 11.06
C VAL A 96 -8.76 10.19 11.88
N THR A 97 -8.91 10.24 13.20
CA THR A 97 -7.83 9.95 14.13
C THR A 97 -7.47 8.50 13.86
N GLY A 98 -6.32 8.28 13.21
CA GLY A 98 -5.81 6.93 12.99
C GLY A 98 -5.89 6.15 14.29
N CYS A 99 -6.48 4.96 14.25
CA CYS A 99 -6.47 4.05 15.38
C CYS A 99 -5.01 3.93 15.83
N ASN A 100 -4.74 4.27 17.10
CA ASN A 100 -3.43 4.01 17.67
C ASN A 100 -3.16 2.51 17.46
N PRO A 101 -2.02 2.12 16.87
CA PRO A 101 -1.70 0.72 16.67
C PRO A 101 -1.67 0.05 18.04
N ASN A 102 -2.71 -0.72 18.37
CA ASN A 102 -2.74 -1.53 19.58
C ASN A 102 -1.91 -2.79 19.27
N PRO A 103 -0.77 -3.01 19.93
CA PRO A 103 0.05 -4.20 19.68
C PRO A 103 -0.75 -5.51 19.84
N GLN A 104 -1.73 -5.52 20.75
CA GLN A 104 -2.62 -6.67 20.91
C GLN A 104 -3.48 -6.95 19.68
N HIS A 105 -3.89 -5.92 18.93
CA HIS A 105 -4.63 -6.10 17.69
C HIS A 105 -3.70 -6.60 16.57
N GLN A 106 -2.45 -6.14 16.52
CA GLN A 106 -1.50 -6.62 15.52
C GLN A 106 -1.24 -8.13 15.65
N ASP A 107 -0.97 -8.56 16.89
CA ASP A 107 -0.78 -9.95 17.28
C ASP A 107 -1.98 -10.83 16.94
N LEU A 108 -3.19 -10.37 17.26
CA LEU A 108 -4.44 -11.08 16.93
C LEU A 108 -4.66 -11.21 15.42
N MET A 109 -4.36 -10.15 14.64
CA MET A 109 -4.48 -10.19 13.18
C MET A 109 -3.52 -11.21 12.56
N ILE A 110 -2.26 -11.24 13.00
CA ILE A 110 -1.28 -12.22 12.53
C ILE A 110 -1.76 -13.64 12.86
N LEU A 111 -2.24 -13.89 14.08
CA LEU A 111 -2.80 -15.19 14.47
C LEU A 111 -3.98 -15.58 13.58
N ALA A 112 -4.91 -14.66 13.30
CA ALA A 112 -6.04 -14.93 12.42
C ALA A 112 -5.59 -15.34 11.01
N LEU A 113 -4.54 -14.70 10.47
CA LEU A 113 -3.98 -15.07 9.16
C LEU A 113 -3.33 -16.47 9.20
N ILE A 114 -2.61 -16.81 10.27
CA ILE A 114 -1.99 -18.13 10.45
C ILE A 114 -3.06 -19.23 10.55
N GLU A 115 -4.11 -18.99 11.33
CA GLU A 115 -5.20 -19.95 11.46
C GLU A 115 -5.99 -20.13 10.16
N ARG A 116 -6.23 -19.05 9.40
CA ARG A 116 -6.83 -19.15 8.05
C ARG A 116 -5.95 -19.95 7.09
N LEU A 117 -4.64 -19.74 7.11
CA LEU A 117 -3.70 -20.55 6.33
C LEU A 117 -3.81 -22.03 6.67
N ARG A 118 -3.92 -22.37 7.97
CA ARG A 118 -4.09 -23.75 8.40
C ARG A 118 -5.40 -24.34 7.89
N LEU A 119 -6.50 -23.59 7.90
CA LEU A 119 -7.76 -24.03 7.31
C LEU A 119 -7.60 -24.34 5.82
N PHE A 120 -6.89 -23.48 5.06
CA PHE A 120 -6.59 -23.76 3.66
C PHE A 120 -5.79 -25.05 3.46
N GLN A 121 -4.82 -25.31 4.35
CA GLN A 121 -3.97 -26.48 4.28
C GLN A 121 -4.71 -27.77 4.67
N CYS A 122 -5.44 -27.77 5.79
CA CYS A 122 -6.14 -28.93 6.33
C CYS A 122 -7.31 -29.38 5.46
N ASN A 123 -7.97 -28.44 4.79
CA ASN A 123 -9.10 -28.71 3.91
C ASN A 123 -8.68 -28.84 2.43
N GLU A 124 -7.38 -28.87 2.13
CA GLU A 124 -6.82 -28.96 0.78
C GLU A 124 -7.40 -27.92 -0.20
N MET A 125 -7.70 -26.72 0.31
CA MET A 125 -8.38 -25.67 -0.44
C MET A 125 -7.45 -24.98 -1.46
N LEU A 126 -6.14 -25.07 -1.25
CA LEU A 126 -5.11 -24.49 -2.10
C LEU A 126 -4.00 -25.51 -2.38
N PRO A 127 -3.36 -25.46 -3.57
CA PRO A 127 -2.15 -26.23 -3.85
C PRO A 127 -1.02 -25.89 -2.86
N SER A 128 -0.14 -26.85 -2.58
CA SER A 128 0.99 -26.69 -1.65
C SER A 128 1.88 -25.49 -2.01
N GLU A 129 2.14 -25.23 -3.30
CA GLU A 129 2.91 -24.06 -3.74
C GLU A 129 2.26 -22.74 -3.29
N SER A 130 0.93 -22.64 -3.37
CA SER A 130 0.18 -21.46 -2.92
C SER A 130 0.22 -21.33 -1.40
N ILE A 131 0.13 -22.44 -0.66
CA ILE A 131 0.27 -22.46 0.81
C ILE A 131 1.65 -21.93 1.22
N ASP A 132 2.72 -22.35 0.54
CA ASP A 132 4.07 -21.89 0.85
C ASP A 132 4.26 -20.39 0.56
N LYS A 133 3.65 -19.87 -0.52
CA LYS A 133 3.61 -18.43 -0.80
C LYS A 133 2.86 -17.65 0.28
N LEU A 134 1.74 -18.17 0.77
CA LEU A 134 1.01 -17.54 1.86
C LEU A 134 1.80 -17.57 3.18
N LYS A 135 2.55 -18.64 3.46
CA LYS A 135 3.48 -18.68 4.61
C LYS A 135 4.54 -17.58 4.50
N GLN A 136 5.16 -17.43 3.32
CA GLN A 136 6.13 -16.38 3.07
C GLN A 136 5.52 -14.99 3.28
N LEU A 137 4.30 -14.76 2.78
CA LEU A 137 3.57 -13.50 2.99
C LEU A 137 3.33 -13.24 4.48
N ILE A 138 2.81 -14.20 5.25
CA ILE A 138 2.56 -14.06 6.69
C ILE A 138 3.87 -13.81 7.44
N GLY A 139 4.96 -14.50 7.05
CA GLY A 139 6.28 -14.25 7.61
C GLY A 139 6.77 -12.83 7.36
N CYS A 140 6.59 -12.31 6.14
CA CYS A 140 6.90 -10.91 5.82
C CYS A 140 6.05 -9.93 6.64
N LEU A 141 4.75 -10.21 6.81
CA LEU A 141 3.87 -9.37 7.64
C LEU A 141 4.34 -9.33 9.10
N GLY A 142 4.82 -10.44 9.65
CA GLY A 142 5.42 -10.50 10.98
C GLY A 142 6.74 -9.73 11.09
N GLN A 143 7.58 -9.74 10.05
CA GLN A 143 8.78 -8.90 10.01
C GLN A 143 8.41 -7.42 10.00
N ILE A 144 7.43 -7.03 9.17
CA ILE A 144 6.98 -5.64 9.04
C ILE A 144 6.36 -5.14 10.37
N SER A 145 5.63 -5.98 11.11
CA SER A 145 5.07 -5.60 12.40
C SER A 145 6.13 -5.42 13.49
N GLN A 146 7.34 -5.94 13.26
CA GLN A 146 8.52 -5.72 14.10
C GLN A 146 9.42 -4.61 13.54
N ASP A 147 8.90 -3.79 12.64
CA ASP A 147 9.58 -2.64 12.04
C ASP A 147 10.82 -3.00 11.23
N MET A 148 10.87 -4.24 10.73
CA MET A 148 11.93 -4.73 9.86
C MET A 148 11.60 -4.53 8.38
N ILE A 149 12.62 -4.29 7.57
CA ILE A 149 12.49 -4.23 6.11
C ILE A 149 12.54 -5.65 5.51
N PRO A 150 11.49 -6.11 4.81
CA PRO A 150 11.51 -7.41 4.15
C PRO A 150 12.44 -7.41 2.93
N ASP A 151 13.09 -8.54 2.66
CA ASP A 151 13.97 -8.69 1.49
C ASP A 151 13.19 -8.50 0.18
N GLU A 152 12.04 -9.16 0.08
CA GLU A 152 11.05 -9.01 -0.98
C GLU A 152 9.65 -9.02 -0.39
N PHE A 153 8.69 -8.41 -1.10
CA PHE A 153 7.29 -8.48 -0.71
C PHE A 153 6.45 -8.66 -1.97
N ARG A 154 5.82 -9.83 -2.10
CA ARG A 154 5.03 -10.19 -3.28
C ARG A 154 3.63 -10.56 -2.85
N LEU A 155 2.64 -9.91 -3.44
CA LEU A 155 1.29 -10.44 -3.54
C LEU A 155 1.18 -11.07 -4.92
N GLU A 156 1.68 -12.30 -5.07
CA GLU A 156 1.70 -13.01 -6.38
C GLU A 156 0.30 -13.35 -6.91
N PHE A 157 -0.74 -12.97 -6.18
CA PHE A 157 -2.10 -13.25 -6.56
C PHE A 157 -2.84 -11.96 -6.88
N PRO A 158 -2.95 -11.58 -8.17
CA PRO A 158 -4.02 -10.71 -8.60
C PRO A 158 -5.33 -11.37 -8.17
N LEU A 159 -6.15 -10.65 -7.41
CA LEU A 159 -7.44 -11.17 -6.91
C LEU A 159 -8.30 -11.76 -8.05
N VAL A 160 -8.18 -11.18 -9.25
CA VAL A 160 -8.80 -11.65 -10.50
C VAL A 160 -8.30 -13.03 -10.94
N THR A 161 -6.99 -13.30 -10.86
CA THR A 161 -6.40 -14.60 -11.21
C THR A 161 -6.84 -15.70 -10.24
N LEU A 162 -7.07 -15.36 -8.98
CA LEU A 162 -7.57 -16.29 -7.96
C LEU A 162 -9.05 -16.61 -8.08
N LEU A 163 -9.89 -15.61 -8.38
CA LEU A 163 -11.30 -15.82 -8.68
C LEU A 163 -11.50 -16.66 -9.95
N SER A 164 -10.47 -16.76 -10.80
CA SER A 164 -10.43 -17.62 -11.97
C SER A 164 -9.80 -19.01 -11.73
N LEU A 165 -9.19 -19.26 -10.57
CA LEU A 165 -8.74 -20.61 -10.22
C LEU A 165 -9.97 -21.50 -10.11
N LYS A 166 -9.95 -22.63 -10.82
CA LYS A 166 -10.94 -23.68 -10.62
C LYS A 166 -10.66 -24.32 -9.27
N TRP A 167 -11.42 -23.93 -8.25
CA TRP A 167 -11.43 -24.60 -6.96
C TRP A 167 -11.97 -26.01 -7.20
N SER A 168 -11.11 -27.02 -7.06
CA SER A 168 -11.53 -28.40 -7.20
C SER A 168 -12.62 -28.69 -6.17
N PRO A 169 -13.83 -29.10 -6.57
CA PRO A 169 -14.74 -29.68 -5.61
C PRO A 169 -14.04 -30.89 -4.99
N LEU A 170 -13.93 -30.91 -3.67
CA LEU A 170 -13.36 -32.02 -2.92
C LEU A 170 -14.04 -33.33 -3.38
N PRO A 171 -13.28 -34.41 -3.67
CA PRO A 171 -13.82 -35.59 -4.38
C PRO A 171 -14.98 -36.30 -3.69
N ASP A 172 -15.17 -36.09 -2.38
CA ASP A 172 -16.13 -36.84 -1.57
C ASP A 172 -17.17 -35.96 -0.84
N VAL A 173 -17.31 -34.69 -1.22
CA VAL A 173 -18.33 -33.84 -0.58
C VAL A 173 -19.63 -33.92 -1.36
N PRO A 174 -20.74 -34.40 -0.75
CA PRO A 174 -22.02 -34.57 -1.43
C PRO A 174 -22.41 -33.27 -2.12
N HIS A 175 -22.92 -33.37 -3.35
CA HIS A 175 -23.43 -32.25 -4.13
C HIS A 175 -24.35 -31.35 -3.27
N GLY A 176 -23.76 -30.25 -2.79
CA GLY A 176 -24.31 -29.44 -1.70
C GLY A 176 -23.29 -28.57 -0.97
N SER A 177 -21.98 -28.86 -1.03
CA SER A 177 -20.94 -27.97 -0.48
C SER A 177 -20.54 -26.87 -1.46
N THR A 178 -20.90 -25.66 -1.05
CA THR A 178 -20.81 -24.38 -1.73
C THR A 178 -19.38 -23.87 -1.89
N LEU A 179 -19.21 -23.02 -2.91
CA LEU A 179 -18.39 -21.80 -3.11
C LEU A 179 -17.52 -21.19 -1.97
N ASP A 180 -17.19 -21.89 -0.88
CA ASP A 180 -16.60 -21.28 0.31
C ASP A 180 -15.12 -20.90 0.13
N GLY A 181 -14.38 -21.59 -0.75
CA GLY A 181 -12.96 -21.34 -1.02
C GLY A 181 -12.62 -19.92 -1.49
N PRO A 182 -13.25 -19.43 -2.58
CA PRO A 182 -13.11 -18.05 -3.03
C PRO A 182 -13.41 -17.00 -1.94
N ILE A 183 -14.41 -17.26 -1.10
CA ILE A 183 -14.85 -16.33 -0.04
C ILE A 183 -13.79 -16.28 1.07
N GLU A 184 -13.35 -17.42 1.58
CA GLU A 184 -12.36 -17.52 2.64
C GLU A 184 -11.01 -16.91 2.24
N PHE A 185 -10.60 -17.07 0.97
CA PHE A 185 -9.42 -16.40 0.45
C PHE A 185 -9.62 -14.89 0.29
N GLY A 186 -10.79 -14.47 -0.20
CA GLY A 186 -11.16 -13.06 -0.26
C GLY A 186 -11.01 -12.39 1.10
N GLU A 187 -11.57 -13.00 2.15
CA GLU A 187 -11.41 -12.54 3.52
C GLU A 187 -9.95 -12.53 3.99
N PHE A 188 -9.17 -13.57 3.69
CA PHE A 188 -7.73 -13.57 3.99
C PHE A 188 -7.02 -12.34 3.39
N TYR A 189 -7.29 -12.03 2.12
CA TYR A 189 -6.70 -10.86 1.47
C TYR A 189 -7.16 -9.54 2.10
N LEU A 190 -8.46 -9.42 2.43
CA LEU A 190 -8.98 -8.25 3.12
C LEU A 190 -8.31 -8.06 4.49
N ASN A 191 -8.07 -9.15 5.22
CA ASN A 191 -7.37 -9.11 6.51
C ASN A 191 -5.92 -8.62 6.34
N VAL A 192 -5.23 -9.02 5.27
CA VAL A 192 -3.88 -8.52 4.96
C VAL A 192 -3.90 -7.02 4.69
N ILE A 193 -4.81 -6.55 3.82
CA ILE A 193 -4.91 -5.12 3.49
C ILE A 193 -5.30 -4.28 4.71
N TYR A 194 -6.23 -4.78 5.53
CA TYR A 194 -6.63 -4.12 6.76
C TYR A 194 -5.48 -4.07 7.77
N PHE A 195 -4.76 -5.17 7.96
CA PHE A 195 -3.62 -5.24 8.85
C PHE A 195 -2.55 -4.20 8.47
N LEU A 196 -2.22 -4.12 7.19
CA LEU A 196 -1.27 -3.12 6.67
C LEU A 196 -1.77 -1.68 6.93
N LYS A 197 -2.99 -1.35 6.52
CA LYS A 197 -3.49 0.03 6.56
C LYS A 197 -3.85 0.50 7.98
N ASN A 198 -4.55 -0.34 8.76
CA ASN A 198 -5.16 0.06 10.02
C ASN A 198 -4.35 -0.37 11.25
N CYS A 199 -3.67 -1.53 11.19
CA CYS A 199 -2.84 -1.97 12.31
C CYS A 199 -1.41 -1.45 12.23
N LEU A 200 -0.86 -1.30 11.01
CA LEU A 200 0.52 -0.85 10.80
C LEU A 200 0.65 0.59 10.28
N GLY A 201 -0.44 1.18 9.80
CA GLY A 201 -0.43 2.52 9.21
C GLY A 201 0.34 2.60 7.89
N LEU A 202 0.42 1.50 7.15
CA LEU A 202 1.17 1.39 5.91
C LEU A 202 0.23 1.38 4.69
N HIS A 203 0.47 2.33 3.78
CA HIS A 203 -0.27 2.43 2.52
C HIS A 203 0.52 1.94 1.31
N GLN A 204 1.83 1.72 1.49
CA GLN A 204 2.75 1.11 0.54
C GLN A 204 3.77 0.30 1.35
N ILE A 205 4.30 -0.77 0.75
CA ILE A 205 5.40 -1.55 1.34
C ILE A 205 6.64 -1.38 0.49
N PHE A 206 7.77 -1.13 1.17
CA PHE A 206 9.07 -1.00 0.54
C PHE A 206 9.99 -2.15 0.99
N SER A 207 10.28 -3.06 0.07
CA SER A 207 11.24 -4.14 0.27
C SER A 207 12.66 -3.70 -0.09
N LYS A 208 13.67 -4.45 0.35
CA LYS A 208 15.07 -4.22 -0.07
C LYS A 208 15.21 -4.34 -1.58
N ARG A 209 14.53 -5.30 -2.19
CA ARG A 209 14.53 -5.51 -3.64
C ARG A 209 13.93 -4.34 -4.41
N PHE A 210 12.77 -3.81 -3.96
CA PHE A 210 12.19 -2.59 -4.54
C PHE A 210 13.16 -1.40 -4.45
N ALA A 211 13.75 -1.18 -3.28
CA ALA A 211 14.73 -0.12 -3.07
C ALA A 211 15.92 -0.27 -4.03
N GLN A 212 16.48 -1.48 -4.16
CA GLN A 212 17.57 -1.76 -5.08
C GLN A 212 17.20 -1.45 -6.54
N GLU A 213 16.01 -1.84 -6.99
CA GLU A 213 15.55 -1.56 -8.35
C GLU A 213 15.35 -0.06 -8.60
N LEU A 214 14.80 0.66 -7.62
CA LEU A 214 14.66 2.11 -7.70
C LEU A 214 16.02 2.83 -7.69
N LEU A 215 17.00 2.34 -6.92
CA LEU A 215 18.38 2.85 -6.96
C LEU A 215 19.07 2.59 -8.29
N ASN A 216 18.88 1.41 -8.86
CA ASN A 216 19.41 1.05 -10.17
C ASN A 216 18.82 1.94 -11.28
N CYS A 217 17.53 2.28 -11.16
CA CYS A 217 16.85 3.23 -12.04
C CYS A 217 17.47 4.63 -11.96
N LEU A 218 17.81 5.09 -10.75
CA LEU A 218 18.28 6.46 -10.48
C LEU A 218 19.81 6.56 -10.31
N LYS A 219 20.58 5.59 -10.81
CA LYS A 219 22.02 5.49 -10.54
C LYS A 219 22.85 6.67 -11.07
N ASP A 220 22.40 7.29 -12.16
CA ASP A 220 23.09 8.41 -12.86
C ASP A 220 22.51 9.79 -12.49
N PHE A 221 21.60 9.83 -11.51
CA PHE A 221 21.04 11.03 -10.93
C PHE A 221 21.84 11.49 -9.70
N PRO A 222 21.60 12.72 -9.18
CA PRO A 222 22.28 13.20 -7.98
C PRO A 222 22.21 12.22 -6.80
N ASN A 223 23.33 12.08 -6.08
CA ASN A 223 23.41 11.16 -4.93
C ASN A 223 22.67 11.70 -3.69
N THR A 224 22.41 13.01 -3.61
CA THR A 224 21.66 13.62 -2.51
C THR A 224 20.17 13.32 -2.66
N ARG A 225 19.61 12.64 -1.67
CA ARG A 225 18.24 12.14 -1.69
C ARG A 225 17.52 12.52 -0.40
N LEU A 226 16.30 13.03 -0.52
CA LEU A 226 15.55 13.58 0.60
C LEU A 226 14.14 12.99 0.60
N GLU A 227 13.77 12.24 1.63
CA GLU A 227 12.40 11.76 1.81
C GLU A 227 11.60 12.81 2.61
N ILE A 228 10.48 13.23 2.03
CA ILE A 228 9.55 14.19 2.63
C ILE A 228 8.23 13.50 2.96
N ALA A 229 7.63 13.91 4.09
CA ALA A 229 6.46 13.23 4.66
C ALA A 229 6.73 11.73 4.84
N SER A 230 7.89 11.42 5.39
CA SER A 230 8.42 10.04 5.50
C SER A 230 7.63 9.14 6.46
N GLY A 231 6.80 9.71 7.34
CA GLY A 231 6.10 8.97 8.38
C GLY A 231 7.10 8.19 9.24
N ARG A 232 7.08 6.86 9.12
CA ARG A 232 7.96 5.92 9.84
C ARG A 232 9.27 5.61 9.08
N ALA A 233 9.50 6.27 7.94
CA ALA A 233 10.69 6.20 7.09
C ALA A 233 11.03 4.82 6.53
N GLN A 234 10.01 4.03 6.18
CA GLN A 234 10.23 2.70 5.59
C GLN A 234 10.98 2.77 4.26
N LEU A 235 10.71 3.77 3.41
CA LEU A 235 11.44 3.94 2.15
C LEU A 235 12.92 4.25 2.41
N SER A 236 13.23 5.24 3.25
CA SER A 236 14.62 5.54 3.64
C SER A 236 15.33 4.36 4.29
N ALA A 237 14.66 3.63 5.19
CA ALA A 237 15.22 2.44 5.82
C ALA A 237 15.53 1.34 4.80
N SER A 238 14.63 1.11 3.84
CA SER A 238 14.85 0.12 2.78
C SER A 238 16.03 0.50 1.89
N PHE A 239 16.20 1.78 1.53
CA PHE A 239 17.37 2.23 0.81
C PHE A 239 18.66 2.09 1.61
N ARG A 240 18.66 2.39 2.92
CA ARG A 240 19.84 2.22 3.80
C ARG A 240 20.29 0.75 3.86
N SER A 241 19.35 -0.17 3.78
CA SER A 241 19.64 -1.61 3.80
C SER A 241 20.39 -2.11 2.56
N VAL A 242 20.33 -1.38 1.45
CA VAL A 242 20.98 -1.73 0.17
C VAL A 242 22.07 -0.76 -0.25
N SER A 243 22.15 0.43 0.36
CA SER A 243 23.19 1.42 0.08
C SER A 243 23.47 2.32 1.27
N SER A 244 24.75 2.64 1.49
CA SER A 244 25.19 3.62 2.49
C SER A 244 25.04 5.09 2.03
N LYS A 245 24.58 5.32 0.79
CA LYS A 245 24.46 6.67 0.22
C LYS A 245 23.29 7.44 0.85
N PHE A 246 23.56 8.71 1.15
CA PHE A 246 22.77 9.52 2.08
C PHE A 246 21.32 9.73 1.64
N ILE A 247 20.40 9.39 2.55
CA ILE A 247 18.98 9.77 2.49
C ILE A 247 18.65 10.46 3.81
N VAL A 248 18.03 11.63 3.72
CA VAL A 248 17.48 12.31 4.90
C VAL A 248 15.97 12.09 4.89
N ALA A 249 15.44 11.47 5.94
CA ALA A 249 14.01 11.35 6.16
C ALA A 249 13.50 12.53 6.99
N SER A 250 12.42 13.15 6.53
CA SER A 250 11.77 14.26 7.21
C SER A 250 10.27 14.07 7.31
N ASP A 251 9.72 14.56 8.41
CA ASP A 251 8.28 14.61 8.62
C ASP A 251 7.91 15.84 9.47
N LYS A 252 6.64 16.24 9.42
CA LYS A 252 6.10 17.36 10.21
C LYS A 252 6.19 17.08 11.72
N SER A 253 6.17 15.82 12.11
CA SER A 253 6.36 15.34 13.49
C SER A 253 7.33 14.16 13.53
N VAL A 254 8.09 14.03 14.63
CA VAL A 254 8.92 12.83 14.83
C VAL A 254 8.00 11.65 15.17
N PRO A 255 8.04 10.54 14.41
CA PRO A 255 7.27 9.35 14.73
C PRO A 255 7.76 8.71 16.03
N THR A 256 6.87 7.99 16.72
CA THR A 256 7.21 7.26 17.95
C THR A 256 8.06 6.02 17.68
N ALA A 257 7.91 5.41 16.51
CA ALA A 257 8.65 4.25 16.06
C ALA A 257 8.99 4.38 14.56
N THR A 258 10.13 3.84 14.16
CA THR A 258 10.69 3.95 12.81
C THR A 258 11.25 2.61 12.35
N PHE A 259 11.14 2.32 11.05
CA PHE A 259 11.70 1.11 10.48
C PHE A 259 13.22 1.06 10.66
N ASP A 260 13.73 -0.07 11.13
CA ASP A 260 15.15 -0.30 11.46
C ASP A 260 15.78 0.82 12.31
N ASN A 261 15.02 1.52 13.16
CA ASN A 261 15.48 2.70 13.90
C ASN A 261 16.04 3.82 12.98
N PHE A 262 15.47 4.01 11.79
CA PHE A 262 15.90 5.05 10.87
C PHE A 262 15.58 6.46 11.42
N PRO A 263 16.54 7.38 11.50
CA PRO A 263 16.31 8.70 12.09
C PRO A 263 15.42 9.57 11.20
N VAL A 264 14.32 10.09 11.77
CA VAL A 264 13.41 11.04 11.10
C VAL A 264 13.56 12.42 11.71
N ARG A 265 13.84 13.42 10.88
CA ARG A 265 13.95 14.81 11.32
C ARG A 265 12.60 15.49 11.30
N LYS A 266 12.28 16.24 12.36
CA LYS A 266 11.14 17.15 12.36
C LYS A 266 11.42 18.34 11.45
N PHE A 267 10.93 18.27 10.21
CA PHE A 267 11.16 19.29 9.21
C PHE A 267 9.98 19.36 8.24
N ASP A 268 9.48 20.57 8.00
CA ASP A 268 8.38 20.79 7.08
C ASP A 268 8.81 20.56 5.61
N ALA A 269 8.05 19.76 4.87
CA ALA A 269 8.39 19.37 3.51
C ALA A 269 8.66 20.57 2.58
N LEU A 270 7.84 21.64 2.67
CA LEU A 270 7.97 22.82 1.81
C LEU A 270 9.21 23.63 2.19
N LYS A 271 9.50 23.76 3.49
CA LYS A 271 10.74 24.38 3.96
C LYS A 271 11.97 23.60 3.49
N LEU A 272 11.87 22.27 3.40
CA LEU A 272 12.99 21.41 3.02
C LEU A 272 13.33 21.62 1.54
N ILE A 273 12.32 21.73 0.67
CA ILE A 273 12.49 22.10 -0.73
C ILE A 273 13.19 23.46 -0.88
N ARG A 274 12.78 24.46 -0.09
CA ARG A 274 13.43 25.79 -0.09
C ARG A 274 14.89 25.74 0.36
N ALA A 275 15.19 24.96 1.38
CA ALA A 275 16.52 24.92 1.98
C ALA A 275 17.55 24.19 1.10
N TYR A 276 17.12 23.15 0.37
CA TYR A 276 18.01 22.30 -0.43
C TYR A 276 17.90 22.51 -1.94
N GLY A 277 17.13 23.51 -2.41
CA GLY A 277 16.96 23.80 -3.84
C GLY A 277 18.28 23.98 -4.61
N GLY A 278 19.28 24.62 -3.99
CA GLY A 278 20.59 24.86 -4.61
C GLY A 278 21.48 23.61 -4.77
N GLU A 279 21.22 22.54 -4.01
CA GLU A 279 22.03 21.31 -4.01
C GLU A 279 21.53 20.25 -5.01
N LYS A 280 20.44 20.54 -5.74
CA LYS A 280 19.81 19.66 -6.74
C LYS A 280 19.56 18.22 -6.24
N PRO A 281 18.93 18.02 -5.06
CA PRO A 281 18.60 16.69 -4.58
C PRO A 281 17.46 16.06 -5.39
N ILE A 282 17.30 14.74 -5.24
CA ILE A 282 16.06 14.04 -5.61
C ILE A 282 15.18 13.96 -4.36
N TYR A 283 13.97 14.51 -4.45
CA TYR A 283 12.99 14.38 -3.37
C TYR A 283 12.17 13.10 -3.57
N PHE A 284 11.87 12.38 -2.49
CA PHE A 284 11.02 11.20 -2.49
C PHE A 284 9.81 11.46 -1.62
N THR A 285 8.63 11.04 -2.07
CA THR A 285 7.41 11.06 -1.29
C THR A 285 6.55 9.84 -1.63
N SER A 286 6.00 9.19 -0.61
CA SER A 286 5.16 8.02 -0.75
C SER A 286 3.73 8.29 -0.30
N GLU A 287 2.75 7.87 -1.09
CA GLU A 287 1.32 8.06 -0.84
C GLU A 287 0.96 9.51 -0.42
N PRO A 288 1.39 10.52 -1.19
CA PRO A 288 1.12 11.91 -0.86
C PRO A 288 -0.39 12.20 -0.91
N THR A 289 -0.87 13.02 0.02
CA THR A 289 -2.25 13.53 -0.04
C THR A 289 -2.39 14.53 -1.20
N LEU A 290 -3.62 14.76 -1.65
CA LEU A 290 -3.92 15.79 -2.66
C LEU A 290 -3.38 17.16 -2.25
N GLU A 291 -3.59 17.55 -0.99
CA GLU A 291 -3.13 18.83 -0.43
C GLU A 291 -1.59 18.93 -0.38
N LEU A 292 -0.92 17.86 0.04
CA LEU A 292 0.54 17.82 0.08
C LEU A 292 1.11 17.92 -1.34
N MET A 293 0.56 17.17 -2.29
CA MET A 293 1.02 17.20 -3.67
C MET A 293 0.81 18.57 -4.33
N ASP A 294 -0.36 19.19 -4.12
CA ASP A 294 -0.66 20.52 -4.65
C ASP A 294 0.30 21.56 -4.07
N SER A 295 0.54 21.51 -2.76
CA SER A 295 1.47 22.41 -2.06
C SER A 295 2.91 22.22 -2.53
N LEU A 296 3.34 20.97 -2.73
CA LEU A 296 4.65 20.63 -3.25
C LEU A 296 4.85 21.15 -4.67
N CYS A 297 3.87 20.95 -5.55
CA CYS A 297 3.93 21.46 -6.91
C CYS A 297 4.04 22.99 -6.92
N ALA A 298 3.20 23.68 -6.14
CA ALA A 298 3.23 25.12 -6.03
C ALA A 298 4.55 25.65 -5.48
N GLU A 299 5.18 24.94 -4.53
CA GLU A 299 6.46 25.33 -3.96
C GLU A 299 7.64 25.05 -4.90
N ALA A 300 7.68 23.89 -5.56
CA ALA A 300 8.73 23.55 -6.51
C ALA A 300 8.80 24.55 -7.68
N LEU A 301 7.65 25.04 -8.14
CA LEU A 301 7.61 26.05 -9.21
C LEU A 301 8.15 27.42 -8.80
N LYS A 302 8.19 27.75 -7.50
CA LYS A 302 8.76 29.02 -7.02
C LYS A 302 10.28 29.03 -7.00
N GLN A 303 10.92 27.86 -6.98
CA GLN A 303 12.36 27.74 -6.78
C GLN A 303 13.19 28.22 -7.98
N GLN A 304 12.57 28.45 -9.15
CA GLN A 304 13.19 28.80 -10.45
C GLN A 304 14.19 27.76 -10.99
N GLU A 305 14.91 27.06 -10.11
CA GLU A 305 15.83 25.98 -10.43
C GLU A 305 15.10 24.66 -10.76
N PRO A 306 15.76 23.77 -11.53
CA PRO A 306 15.22 22.44 -11.84
C PRO A 306 15.10 21.56 -10.58
N ILE A 307 13.94 20.98 -10.37
CA ILE A 307 13.65 20.07 -9.24
C ILE A 307 13.16 18.73 -9.76
N ILE A 308 13.61 17.65 -9.12
CA ILE A 308 13.22 16.28 -9.42
C ILE A 308 12.56 15.66 -8.19
N VAL A 309 11.35 15.15 -8.37
CA VAL A 309 10.61 14.46 -7.31
C VAL A 309 10.19 13.08 -7.78
N VAL A 310 10.48 12.06 -6.98
CA VAL A 310 9.97 10.71 -7.15
C VAL A 310 8.73 10.57 -6.27
N THR A 311 7.59 10.28 -6.89
CA THR A 311 6.35 9.96 -6.18
C THR A 311 6.10 8.46 -6.30
N ILE A 312 5.70 7.83 -5.19
CA ILE A 312 5.35 6.41 -5.17
C ILE A 312 3.95 6.28 -4.55
N GLY A 313 3.06 5.52 -5.18
CA GLY A 313 1.68 5.39 -4.76
C GLY A 313 0.72 6.11 -5.69
N ALA A 314 -0.34 6.73 -5.16
CA ALA A 314 -1.35 7.43 -5.95
C ALA A 314 -0.76 8.38 -7.02
N LEU A 315 -1.19 8.23 -8.29
CA LEU A 315 -0.66 9.00 -9.43
C LEU A 315 -1.16 10.45 -9.52
N LEU A 316 -2.19 10.80 -8.73
CA LEU A 316 -2.76 12.15 -8.56
C LEU A 316 -2.90 12.99 -9.85
N LYS A 317 -3.30 12.35 -10.96
CA LYS A 317 -3.34 12.96 -12.31
C LYS A 317 -4.11 14.29 -12.36
N SER A 318 -5.17 14.42 -11.57
CA SER A 318 -6.00 15.64 -11.48
C SER A 318 -5.27 16.84 -10.86
N VAL A 319 -4.32 16.60 -9.95
CA VAL A 319 -3.49 17.66 -9.37
C VAL A 319 -2.36 18.02 -10.33
N LEU A 320 -1.65 17.02 -10.84
CA LEU A 320 -0.49 17.22 -11.72
C LEU A 320 -0.87 17.95 -13.02
N SER A 321 -2.06 17.69 -13.57
CA SER A 321 -2.54 18.34 -14.80
C SER A 321 -2.69 19.85 -14.70
N LYS A 322 -2.92 20.40 -13.48
CA LYS A 322 -2.94 21.85 -13.22
C LYS A 322 -1.59 22.52 -13.49
N TYR A 323 -0.51 21.76 -13.38
CA TYR A 323 0.87 22.25 -13.44
C TYR A 323 1.60 21.90 -14.75
N LYS A 324 0.91 21.30 -15.73
CA LYS A 324 1.48 20.72 -16.96
C LYS A 324 2.41 21.63 -17.79
N ARG A 325 2.31 22.96 -17.63
CA ARG A 325 3.16 23.92 -18.36
C ARG A 325 4.61 23.89 -17.90
N ASN A 326 4.85 23.59 -16.63
CA ASN A 326 6.18 23.65 -15.99
C ASN A 326 6.57 22.34 -15.30
N LEU A 327 5.75 21.30 -15.49
CA LEU A 327 5.92 19.98 -14.92
C LEU A 327 5.86 18.95 -16.04
N VAL A 328 6.89 18.11 -16.12
CA VAL A 328 6.86 16.88 -16.93
C VAL A 328 6.79 15.68 -16.00
N VAL A 329 5.85 14.80 -16.26
CA VAL A 329 5.63 13.56 -15.51
C VAL A 329 6.12 12.39 -16.35
N LEU A 330 6.91 11.50 -15.75
CA LEU A 330 7.37 10.27 -16.37
C LEU A 330 7.00 9.09 -15.46
N GLU A 331 6.13 8.21 -15.94
CA GLU A 331 5.80 6.98 -15.21
C GLU A 331 6.94 5.95 -15.35
N LEU A 332 7.33 5.36 -14.23
CA LEU A 332 8.39 4.36 -14.15
C LEU A 332 7.81 2.97 -13.95
N ASN A 333 8.42 1.98 -14.59
CA ASN A 333 8.14 0.56 -14.42
C ASN A 333 9.21 -0.06 -13.52
N ILE A 334 8.97 -0.08 -12.19
CA ILE A 334 9.88 -0.71 -11.22
C ILE A 334 9.44 -2.16 -10.99
N PRO A 335 10.26 -3.19 -11.33
CA PRO A 335 9.83 -4.60 -11.33
C PRO A 335 9.23 -5.13 -10.03
N ASP A 336 9.66 -4.60 -8.88
CA ASP A 336 9.18 -5.01 -7.55
C ASP A 336 8.23 -3.98 -6.90
N TYR A 337 7.67 -3.05 -7.69
CA TYR A 337 6.60 -2.19 -7.21
C TYR A 337 5.32 -3.00 -7.09
N LEU A 338 4.85 -3.17 -5.85
CA LEU A 338 3.56 -3.76 -5.58
C LEU A 338 2.47 -2.68 -5.51
N GLN A 339 1.52 -2.74 -6.43
CA GLN A 339 0.37 -1.84 -6.47
C GLN A 339 -0.74 -2.33 -5.52
N LEU A 340 -0.95 -1.60 -4.41
CA LEU A 340 -1.99 -1.93 -3.41
C LEU A 340 -3.34 -1.23 -3.64
N LYS A 341 -3.42 -0.29 -4.60
CA LYS A 341 -4.61 0.50 -4.93
C LYS A 341 -4.67 0.75 -6.43
N ASP A 342 -5.86 0.87 -6.99
CA ASP A 342 -6.04 1.34 -8.37
C ASP A 342 -5.40 2.73 -8.58
N ASN A 343 -4.88 2.97 -9.79
CA ASN A 343 -4.22 4.23 -10.16
C ASN A 343 -3.03 4.63 -9.26
N ALA A 344 -2.23 3.65 -8.85
CA ALA A 344 -0.99 3.88 -8.12
C ALA A 344 0.22 3.38 -8.93
N GLY A 345 1.37 4.03 -8.76
CA GLY A 345 2.59 3.71 -9.49
C GLY A 345 3.80 4.47 -8.94
N VAL A 346 4.90 4.40 -9.69
CA VAL A 346 6.10 5.21 -9.42
C VAL A 346 6.20 6.26 -10.54
N GLN A 347 6.33 7.53 -10.19
CA GLN A 347 6.50 8.61 -11.16
C GLN A 347 7.72 9.46 -10.83
N LEU A 348 8.36 9.96 -11.88
CA LEU A 348 9.39 10.98 -11.81
C LEU A 348 8.82 12.30 -12.31
N LEU A 349 8.84 13.30 -11.46
CA LEU A 349 8.33 14.64 -11.70
C LEU A 349 9.50 15.59 -11.93
N PHE A 350 9.52 16.24 -13.09
CA PHE A 350 10.52 17.22 -13.46
C PHE A 350 9.89 18.61 -13.46
N PHE A 351 10.26 19.44 -12.50
CA PHE A 351 9.82 20.83 -12.39
C PHE A 351 10.89 21.75 -12.98
N ASN A 352 10.46 22.78 -13.72
CA ASN A 352 11.32 23.83 -14.28
C ASN A 352 12.48 23.32 -15.16
N HIS A 353 12.37 22.10 -15.71
CA HIS A 353 13.38 21.57 -16.64
C HIS A 353 13.12 22.10 -18.05
N ASN A 354 14.14 22.66 -18.68
CA ASN A 354 14.07 22.96 -20.10
C ASN A 354 14.19 21.68 -20.96
N LYS A 355 13.96 21.80 -22.27
CA LYS A 355 13.95 20.64 -23.19
C LYS A 355 15.26 19.85 -23.18
N ASP A 356 16.40 20.53 -23.14
CA ASP A 356 17.73 19.89 -23.18
C ASP A 356 18.04 19.17 -21.86
N GLN A 357 17.72 19.80 -20.72
CA GLN A 357 17.84 19.20 -19.40
C GLN A 357 16.95 17.96 -19.27
N LEU A 358 15.71 18.03 -19.75
CA LEU A 358 14.79 16.91 -19.75
C LEU A 358 15.31 15.75 -20.61
N LYS A 359 15.81 16.06 -21.82
CA LYS A 359 16.42 15.06 -22.70
C LYS A 359 17.60 14.36 -22.02
N SER A 360 18.52 15.14 -21.44
CA SER A 360 19.66 14.60 -20.68
C SER A 360 19.21 13.73 -19.50
N CYS A 361 18.17 14.13 -18.77
CA CYS A 361 17.63 13.31 -17.67
C CYS A 361 16.99 12.01 -18.15
N LYS A 362 16.25 12.03 -19.27
CA LYS A 362 15.64 10.83 -19.85
C LYS A 362 16.70 9.85 -20.36
N GLU A 363 17.80 10.35 -20.93
CA GLU A 363 18.91 9.52 -21.42
C GLU A 363 19.66 8.80 -20.28
N LYS A 364 19.63 9.33 -19.05
CA LYS A 364 20.17 8.68 -17.85
C LYS A 364 19.33 7.52 -17.33
N LEU A 365 18.06 7.42 -17.71
CA LEU A 365 17.17 6.37 -17.23
C LEU A 365 17.37 5.10 -18.07
N PRO A 366 17.68 3.95 -17.46
CA PRO A 366 17.74 2.69 -18.19
C PRO A 366 16.38 2.35 -18.83
N ARG A 367 16.40 1.96 -20.11
CA ARG A 367 15.17 1.70 -20.90
C ARG A 367 14.18 0.74 -20.23
N ARG A 368 14.66 -0.25 -19.45
CA ARG A 368 13.81 -1.23 -18.76
C ARG A 368 12.83 -0.61 -17.74
N TYR A 369 13.16 0.58 -17.23
CA TYR A 369 12.34 1.29 -16.24
C TYR A 369 11.41 2.32 -16.87
N LEU A 370 11.53 2.59 -18.17
CA LEU A 370 10.63 3.50 -18.86
C LEU A 370 9.36 2.74 -19.22
N ARG A 371 8.22 3.21 -18.72
CA ARG A 371 6.93 2.67 -19.16
C ARG A 371 6.74 3.14 -20.61
N PHE A 372 6.63 2.19 -21.55
CA PHE A 372 6.31 2.55 -22.93
C PHE A 372 4.96 3.28 -22.93
N PRO A 373 4.84 4.42 -23.63
CA PRO A 373 3.60 5.18 -23.64
C PRO A 373 2.49 4.29 -24.19
N SER A 374 1.49 4.02 -23.35
CA SER A 374 0.24 3.38 -23.76
C SER A 374 -0.58 4.41 -24.55
N GLN A 375 -0.16 4.77 -25.77
CA GLN A 375 -0.87 5.59 -26.77
C GLN A 375 -1.56 6.90 -26.32
N ALA A 376 -1.36 7.36 -25.08
CA ALA A 376 -2.02 8.50 -24.47
C ALA A 376 -1.01 9.37 -23.72
N GLU A 377 0.06 9.78 -24.40
CA GLU A 377 0.85 10.92 -23.94
C GLU A 377 0.11 12.19 -24.37
N TYR A 378 -0.50 12.87 -23.39
CA TYR A 378 -1.01 14.22 -23.56
C TYR A 378 0.17 15.19 -23.69
N CYS A 379 0.27 15.85 -24.86
CA CYS A 379 1.08 17.04 -25.08
C CYS A 379 0.50 18.27 -24.35
#